data_AF-A0A8T3LLR0-F1
#
_entry.id   AF-A0A8T3LLR0-F1
#
_cell.length_a   1.000
_cell.length_b   1.000
_cell.length_c   1.000
_cell.angle_alpha   90.00
_cell.angle_beta   90.00
_cell.angle_gamma   90.00
#
_symmetry.space_group_name_H-M   'P 1'
#
loop_
_entity.id
_entity.type
_entity.pdbx_description
1 polymer ?
#
loop_
_entity_poly.entity_id
_entity_poly.type
_entity_poly.pdbx_seq_one_letter_code
_entity_poly.pdbx_strand_id
1 'polypeptide(L)'
;MRTNLQPTDLGDLLDQPLIAVLATRRRDDTVMLSPVWFEWRDGGFNVWAESEANGKVRHLLRDPRASIVVANQEWPYKGIEVRGTATVSGDGFFEVLERTGTRYLGAESGARMVASYAPGVVIRIEPGELRAWDYADEV
;
A
#
# COMPACT_ATOMS: atom_id res chain seq x y z
N MET A 1 -12.90 20.87 -4.07
CA MET A 1 -11.83 19.86 -3.95
C MET A 1 -10.58 20.53 -3.38
N ARG A 2 -10.18 20.12 -2.17
CA ARG A 2 -8.90 20.50 -1.55
C ARG A 2 -7.75 19.71 -2.21
N THR A 3 -6.60 20.35 -2.37
CA THR A 3 -5.37 19.77 -2.95
C THR A 3 -4.14 20.27 -2.19
N ASN A 4 -2.92 19.84 -2.57
CA ASN A 4 -1.66 20.12 -1.88
C ASN A 4 -1.67 19.68 -0.40
N LEU A 5 -2.45 18.65 -0.11
CA LEU A 5 -2.60 18.06 1.22
C LEU A 5 -1.40 17.17 1.54
N GLN A 6 -1.05 17.13 2.82
CA GLN A 6 -0.16 16.13 3.40
C GLN A 6 -0.98 14.90 3.84
N PRO A 7 -0.34 13.72 4.01
CA PRO A 7 -1.01 12.53 4.54
C PRO A 7 -1.78 12.78 5.84
N THR A 8 -1.24 13.61 6.73
CA THR A 8 -1.87 14.00 8.00
C THR A 8 -3.17 14.79 7.83
N ASP A 9 -3.34 15.50 6.72
CA ASP A 9 -4.55 16.26 6.44
C ASP A 9 -5.72 15.37 6.02
N LEU A 10 -5.46 14.10 5.69
CA LEU A 10 -6.48 13.12 5.28
C LEU A 10 -7.11 12.40 6.48
N GLY A 11 -6.76 12.80 7.71
CA GLY A 11 -7.25 12.18 8.94
C GLY A 11 -6.87 10.71 9.03
N ASP A 12 -7.86 9.87 9.26
CA ASP A 12 -7.72 8.43 9.46
C ASP A 12 -7.67 7.60 8.17
N LEU A 13 -7.64 8.23 6.98
CA LEU A 13 -7.76 7.53 5.69
C LEU A 13 -6.77 6.35 5.57
N LEU A 14 -5.52 6.59 5.97
CA LEU A 14 -4.44 5.60 5.84
C LEU A 14 -4.46 4.53 6.95
N ASP A 15 -5.28 4.72 7.98
CA ASP A 15 -5.50 3.78 9.09
C ASP A 15 -6.75 2.90 8.88
N GLN A 16 -7.58 3.21 7.89
CA GLN A 16 -8.73 2.40 7.53
C GLN A 16 -8.33 1.13 6.75
N PRO A 17 -9.14 0.05 6.81
CA PRO A 17 -8.91 -1.18 6.05
C PRO A 17 -9.30 -1.04 4.57
N LEU A 18 -8.82 0.02 3.91
CA LEU A 18 -9.07 0.29 2.50
C LEU A 18 -8.14 -0.53 1.60
N ILE A 19 -8.60 -0.87 0.40
CA ILE A 19 -7.74 -1.49 -0.62
C ILE A 19 -6.97 -0.41 -1.35
N ALA A 20 -5.65 -0.53 -1.36
CA ALA A 20 -4.80 0.27 -2.25
C ALA A 20 -4.65 -0.44 -3.60
N VAL A 21 -4.38 0.32 -4.65
CA VAL A 21 -4.02 -0.22 -5.97
C VAL A 21 -2.56 0.10 -6.24
N LEU A 22 -1.73 -0.94 -6.32
CA LEU A 22 -0.32 -0.85 -6.67
C LEU A 22 -0.12 -1.12 -8.17
N ALA A 23 0.45 -0.14 -8.86
CA ALA A 23 0.86 -0.23 -10.25
C ALA A 23 2.35 -0.59 -10.35
N THR A 24 2.66 -1.63 -11.13
CA THR A 24 4.03 -2.05 -11.45
C THR A 24 4.20 -2.23 -12.96
N ARG A 25 5.39 -1.95 -13.48
CA ARG A 25 5.69 -2.09 -14.92
C ARG A 25 6.11 -3.52 -15.24
N ARG A 26 5.54 -4.13 -16.28
CA ARG A 26 5.91 -5.45 -16.80
C ARG A 26 7.11 -5.35 -17.75
N ARG A 27 7.69 -6.49 -18.14
CA ARG A 27 8.84 -6.54 -19.06
C ARG A 27 8.51 -6.03 -20.45
N ASP A 28 7.26 -6.18 -20.88
CA ASP A 28 6.71 -5.74 -22.16
C ASP A 28 6.15 -4.30 -22.09
N ASP A 29 6.57 -3.52 -21.09
CA ASP A 29 6.13 -2.14 -20.81
C ASP A 29 4.64 -1.96 -20.46
N THR A 30 3.85 -3.02 -20.43
CA THR A 30 2.47 -2.94 -19.92
C THR A 30 2.46 -2.73 -18.40
N VAL A 31 1.36 -2.19 -17.87
CA VAL A 31 1.19 -1.96 -16.42
C VAL A 31 0.34 -3.07 -15.81
N MET A 32 0.80 -3.59 -14.67
CA MET A 32 -0.01 -4.46 -13.82
C MET A 32 -0.55 -3.67 -12.63
N LEU A 33 -1.87 -3.68 -12.45
CA LEU A 33 -2.55 -3.15 -11.27
C LEU A 33 -2.85 -4.30 -10.31
N SER A 34 -2.44 -4.15 -9.05
CA SER A 34 -2.67 -5.13 -7.99
C SER A 34 -3.47 -4.49 -6.85
N PRO A 35 -4.68 -4.98 -6.51
CA PRO A 35 -5.32 -4.62 -5.25
C PRO A 35 -4.48 -5.22 -4.11
N VAL A 36 -4.12 -4.40 -3.13
CA VAL A 36 -3.24 -4.80 -2.02
C VAL A 36 -3.74 -4.24 -0.70
N TRP A 37 -3.48 -5.00 0.37
CA TRP A 37 -3.45 -4.44 1.71
C TRP A 37 -2.15 -3.68 1.90
N PHE A 38 -2.20 -2.63 2.70
CA PHE A 38 -1.05 -1.76 2.94
C PHE A 38 -0.95 -1.39 4.41
N GLU A 39 0.16 -0.80 4.80
CA GLU A 39 0.20 0.15 5.92
C GLU A 39 0.96 1.40 5.49
N TRP A 40 0.61 2.55 6.08
CA TRP A 40 1.42 3.76 5.99
C TRP A 40 2.21 3.91 7.28
N ARG A 41 3.53 3.94 7.18
CA ARG A 41 4.43 4.04 8.34
C ARG A 41 5.72 4.70 7.93
N ASP A 42 6.29 5.51 8.81
CA ASP A 42 7.59 6.18 8.58
C ASP A 42 7.65 6.92 7.23
N GLY A 43 6.55 7.58 6.86
CA GLY A 43 6.45 8.39 5.63
C GLY A 43 6.27 7.61 4.32
N GLY A 44 6.04 6.30 4.34
CA GLY A 44 5.88 5.51 3.10
C GLY A 44 4.91 4.34 3.25
N PHE A 45 4.65 3.66 2.12
CA PHE A 45 3.78 2.50 2.08
C PHE A 45 4.57 1.20 2.25
N ASN A 46 4.07 0.29 3.08
CA ASN A 46 4.52 -1.10 3.12
C ASN A 46 3.42 -2.01 2.59
N VAL A 47 3.79 -2.95 1.72
CA VAL A 47 2.92 -4.00 1.17
C VAL A 47 3.65 -5.32 1.27
N TRP A 48 3.06 -6.34 1.90
CA TRP A 48 3.68 -7.65 1.99
C TRP A 48 3.32 -8.53 0.77
N ALA A 49 4.17 -9.52 0.50
CA ALA A 49 3.93 -10.57 -0.48
C ALA A 49 4.52 -11.89 0.01
N GLU A 50 3.94 -13.01 -0.43
CA GLU A 50 4.28 -14.36 0.02
C GLU A 50 5.70 -14.79 -0.37
N SER A 51 6.22 -14.26 -1.48
CA SER A 51 7.57 -14.57 -1.95
C SER A 51 8.01 -13.61 -3.06
N GLU A 52 9.31 -13.65 -3.38
CA GLU A 52 9.88 -12.99 -4.55
C GLU A 52 9.36 -13.55 -5.89
N ALA A 53 8.73 -14.72 -5.89
CA ALA A 53 8.10 -15.28 -7.08
C ALA A 53 6.81 -14.54 -7.47
N ASN A 54 6.24 -13.73 -6.57
CA ASN A 54 5.03 -12.94 -6.83
C ASN A 54 5.28 -11.95 -7.99
N GLY A 55 4.32 -11.84 -8.92
CA GLY A 55 4.48 -11.05 -10.15
C GLY A 55 4.87 -9.59 -9.88
N LYS A 56 4.23 -8.92 -8.91
CA LYS A 56 4.53 -7.52 -8.55
C LYS A 56 5.94 -7.38 -8.00
N VAL A 57 6.42 -8.38 -7.23
CA VAL A 57 7.78 -8.38 -6.68
C VAL A 57 8.81 -8.54 -7.79
N ARG A 58 8.62 -9.52 -8.69
CA ARG A 58 9.50 -9.69 -9.87
C ARG A 58 9.58 -8.45 -10.75
N HIS A 59 8.48 -7.72 -10.88
CA HIS A 59 8.48 -6.46 -11.61
C HIS A 59 9.36 -5.42 -10.91
N LEU A 60 9.19 -5.25 -9.59
CA LEU A 60 9.91 -4.25 -8.79
C LEU A 60 11.40 -4.55 -8.61
N LEU A 61 11.78 -5.82 -8.55
CA LEU A 61 13.19 -6.23 -8.55
C LEU A 61 13.91 -5.86 -9.87
N ARG A 62 13.16 -5.79 -10.98
CA ARG A 62 13.70 -5.40 -12.30
C ARG A 62 13.62 -3.89 -12.54
N ASP A 63 12.50 -3.27 -12.17
CA ASP A 63 12.25 -1.84 -12.29
C ASP A 63 11.59 -1.35 -11.01
N PRO A 64 12.30 -0.62 -10.15
CA PRO A 64 11.79 -0.26 -8.82
C PRO A 64 10.69 0.79 -8.89
N ARG A 65 10.41 1.40 -10.06
CA ARG A 65 9.38 2.44 -10.15
C ARG A 65 7.99 1.85 -9.91
N ALA A 66 7.26 2.48 -9.01
CA ALA A 66 5.92 2.07 -8.59
C ALA A 66 5.02 3.29 -8.40
N SER A 67 3.73 3.09 -8.62
CA SER A 67 2.70 4.03 -8.15
C SER A 67 1.70 3.28 -7.28
N ILE A 68 1.29 3.86 -6.17
CA ILE A 68 0.26 3.30 -5.30
C ILE A 68 -0.76 4.37 -4.97
N VAL A 69 -2.04 4.00 -5.01
CA VAL A 69 -3.15 4.89 -4.67
C VAL A 69 -4.09 4.21 -3.68
N VAL A 70 -4.57 4.99 -2.72
CA VAL A 70 -5.65 4.63 -1.79
C VAL A 70 -6.66 5.76 -1.73
N ALA A 71 -7.94 5.41 -1.74
CA ALA A 71 -9.04 6.34 -1.61
C ALA A 71 -10.20 5.66 -0.85
N ASN A 72 -11.04 6.46 -0.20
CA ASN A 72 -12.31 5.96 0.33
C ASN A 72 -13.29 5.61 -0.81
N GLN A 73 -14.32 4.85 -0.48
CA GLN A 73 -15.27 4.31 -1.49
C GLN A 73 -16.58 5.10 -1.58
N GLU A 74 -16.82 6.03 -0.65
CA GLU A 74 -18.08 6.75 -0.51
C GLU A 74 -17.88 8.26 -0.61
N TRP A 75 -18.90 8.98 -1.08
CA TRP A 75 -18.88 10.45 -1.16
C TRP A 75 -19.00 11.07 0.25
N PRO A 76 -18.24 12.14 0.56
CA PRO A 76 -17.24 12.81 -0.27
C PRO A 76 -15.94 12.01 -0.40
N TYR A 77 -15.37 11.98 -1.61
CA TYR A 77 -14.13 11.25 -1.85
C TYR A 77 -12.91 11.96 -1.27
N LYS A 78 -11.95 11.20 -0.75
CA LYS A 78 -10.60 11.65 -0.41
C LYS A 78 -9.59 10.54 -0.70
N GLY A 79 -8.38 10.91 -1.06
CA GLY A 79 -7.39 9.94 -1.50
C GLY A 79 -5.97 10.48 -1.54
N ILE A 80 -5.03 9.56 -1.67
CA ILE A 80 -3.61 9.83 -1.82
C ILE A 80 -2.99 8.85 -2.83
N GLU A 81 -2.21 9.41 -3.73
CA GLU A 81 -1.35 8.72 -4.68
C GLU A 81 0.11 9.03 -4.33
N VAL A 82 0.95 7.99 -4.33
CA VAL A 82 2.40 8.11 -4.30
C VAL A 82 2.98 7.50 -5.55
N ARG A 83 3.90 8.22 -6.21
CA ARG A 83 4.75 7.72 -7.29
C ARG A 83 6.19 7.78 -6.81
N GLY A 84 6.89 6.66 -6.84
CA GLY A 84 8.23 6.60 -6.29
C GLY A 84 8.96 5.34 -6.69
N THR A 85 9.93 4.97 -5.86
CA THR A 85 10.70 3.74 -6.02
C THR A 85 10.42 2.81 -4.85
N ALA A 86 10.34 1.52 -5.16
CA ALA A 86 10.17 0.48 -4.18
C ALA A 86 11.49 -0.25 -3.89
N THR A 87 11.68 -0.61 -2.63
CA THR A 87 12.65 -1.61 -2.20
C THR A 87 11.92 -2.88 -1.78
N VAL A 88 12.60 -4.02 -1.87
CA VAL A 88 12.08 -5.33 -1.49
C VAL A 88 13.04 -5.93 -0.47
N SER A 89 12.53 -6.31 0.70
CA SER A 89 13.31 -7.00 1.75
C SER A 89 12.45 -8.04 2.46
N GLY A 90 13.07 -9.07 3.04
CA GLY A 90 12.40 -9.97 3.98
C GLY A 90 12.22 -9.36 5.38
N ASP A 91 12.92 -8.26 5.67
CA ASP A 91 12.90 -7.62 6.97
C ASP A 91 11.52 -7.05 7.31
N GLY A 92 11.08 -7.26 8.55
CA GLY A 92 9.81 -6.72 9.03
C GLY A 92 8.56 -7.42 8.48
N PHE A 93 8.71 -8.55 7.75
CA PHE A 93 7.58 -9.22 7.11
C PHE A 93 6.44 -9.58 8.07
N PHE A 94 6.77 -10.24 9.19
CA PHE A 94 5.74 -10.66 10.15
C PHE A 94 5.12 -9.47 10.87
N GLU A 95 5.88 -8.42 11.14
CA GLU A 95 5.40 -7.20 11.78
C GLU A 95 4.41 -6.44 10.87
N VAL A 96 4.70 -6.34 9.57
CA VAL A 96 3.77 -5.76 8.58
C VAL A 96 2.54 -6.66 8.42
N LEU A 97 2.75 -7.98 8.34
CA LEU A 97 1.66 -8.96 8.21
C LEU A 97 0.71 -8.93 9.41
N GLU A 98 1.24 -8.82 10.63
CA GLU A 98 0.45 -8.76 11.86
C GLU A 98 -0.37 -7.47 11.96
N ARG A 99 0.26 -6.32 11.70
CA ARG A 99 -0.42 -5.03 11.73
C ARG A 99 -1.54 -4.95 10.69
N THR A 100 -1.24 -5.36 9.46
CA THR A 100 -2.25 -5.39 8.39
C THR A 100 -3.31 -6.48 8.65
N GLY A 101 -2.92 -7.69 9.01
CA GLY A 101 -3.87 -8.76 9.37
C GLY A 101 -4.85 -8.34 10.45
N THR A 102 -4.37 -7.70 11.51
CA THR A 102 -5.20 -7.14 12.59
C THR A 102 -6.14 -6.05 12.07
N ARG A 103 -5.64 -5.12 11.25
CA ARG A 103 -6.44 -4.01 10.71
C ARG A 103 -7.56 -4.47 9.78
N TYR A 104 -7.29 -5.44 8.91
CA TYR A 104 -8.22 -5.86 7.86
C TYR A 104 -9.14 -6.99 8.29
N LEU A 105 -8.71 -7.87 9.20
CA LEU A 105 -9.49 -9.04 9.64
C LEU A 105 -9.92 -9.00 11.11
N GLY A 106 -9.43 -8.02 11.88
CA GLY A 106 -9.54 -8.02 13.34
C GLY A 106 -8.48 -8.90 14.02
N ALA A 107 -8.34 -8.74 15.34
CA ALA A 107 -7.24 -9.34 16.10
C ALA A 107 -7.20 -10.88 16.04
N GLU A 108 -8.34 -11.56 16.20
CA GLU A 108 -8.37 -13.03 16.25
C GLU A 108 -8.06 -13.66 14.88
N SER A 109 -8.70 -13.17 13.83
CA SER A 109 -8.49 -13.67 12.46
C SER A 109 -7.12 -13.25 11.91
N GLY A 110 -6.64 -12.06 12.27
CA GLY A 110 -5.28 -11.59 11.96
C GLY A 110 -4.22 -12.50 12.58
N ALA A 111 -4.34 -12.85 13.87
CA ALA A 111 -3.41 -13.77 14.53
C ALA A 111 -3.40 -15.16 13.88
N ARG A 112 -4.58 -15.69 13.51
CA ARG A 112 -4.69 -16.95 12.76
C ARG A 112 -4.02 -16.90 11.40
N MET A 113 -4.17 -15.78 10.69
CA MET A 113 -3.49 -15.54 9.41
C MET A 113 -1.97 -15.58 9.60
N VAL A 114 -1.41 -14.77 10.51
CA VAL A 114 0.04 -14.72 10.76
C VAL A 114 0.61 -16.11 11.04
N ALA A 115 -0.07 -16.90 11.88
CA ALA A 115 0.36 -18.26 12.25
C ALA A 115 0.40 -19.27 11.07
N SER A 116 -0.28 -18.96 9.96
CA SER A 116 -0.36 -19.82 8.77
C SER A 116 0.64 -19.46 7.66
N TYR A 117 1.37 -18.36 7.80
CA TYR A 117 2.29 -17.87 6.77
C TYR A 117 3.73 -18.32 7.02
N ALA A 118 4.42 -18.69 5.94
CA ALA A 118 5.88 -18.74 5.91
C ALA A 118 6.46 -17.33 5.70
N PRO A 119 7.75 -17.11 6.00
CA PRO A 119 8.41 -15.83 5.73
C PRO A 119 8.27 -15.43 4.25
N GLY A 120 7.83 -14.19 4.02
CA GLY A 120 7.73 -13.57 2.70
C GLY A 120 8.60 -12.32 2.59
N VAL A 121 8.13 -11.34 1.81
CA VAL A 121 8.83 -10.06 1.60
C VAL A 121 7.92 -8.88 1.82
N VAL A 122 8.52 -7.74 2.15
CA VAL A 122 7.91 -6.42 2.22
C VAL A 122 8.39 -5.59 1.04
N ILE A 123 7.45 -5.03 0.31
CA ILE A 123 7.63 -3.98 -0.67
C ILE A 123 7.45 -2.64 0.07
N ARG A 124 8.54 -1.89 0.19
CA ARG A 124 8.54 -0.54 0.77
C ARG A 124 8.56 0.48 -0.36
N ILE A 125 7.55 1.33 -0.46
CA ILE A 125 7.46 2.40 -1.46
C ILE A 125 7.74 3.73 -0.75
N GLU A 126 8.90 4.31 -1.02
CA GLU A 126 9.25 5.64 -0.53
C GLU A 126 8.53 6.72 -1.35
N PRO A 127 8.07 7.81 -0.73
CA PRO A 127 7.42 8.90 -1.44
C PRO A 127 8.43 9.61 -2.34
N GLY A 128 8.23 9.54 -3.65
CA GLY A 128 8.84 10.46 -4.60
C GLY A 128 7.92 11.66 -4.79
N GLU A 129 7.04 11.57 -5.77
CA GLU A 129 5.91 12.49 -5.92
C GLU A 129 4.71 11.99 -5.10
N LEU A 130 4.10 12.89 -4.34
CA LEU A 130 2.93 12.64 -3.53
C LEU A 130 1.82 13.61 -3.93
N ARG A 131 0.63 13.07 -4.18
CA ARG A 131 -0.57 13.86 -4.47
C ARG A 131 -1.72 13.38 -3.59
N ALA A 132 -2.31 14.30 -2.84
CA ALA A 132 -3.50 14.05 -2.03
C ALA A 132 -4.63 15.01 -2.37
N TRP A 133 -5.87 14.56 -2.20
CA TRP A 133 -7.09 15.32 -2.49
C TRP A 133 -8.22 14.98 -1.51
N ASP A 134 -9.13 15.92 -1.32
CA ASP A 134 -10.30 15.76 -0.45
C ASP A 134 -11.48 16.61 -0.96
N TYR A 135 -12.65 15.98 -1.09
CA TYR A 135 -13.91 16.59 -1.53
C TYR A 135 -14.82 17.02 -0.36
N ALA A 136 -14.33 17.04 0.89
CA ALA A 136 -15.13 17.38 2.07
C ALA A 136 -15.88 18.73 2.04
N ASP A 137 -15.46 19.70 1.23
CA ASP A 137 -16.14 21.00 1.07
C ASP A 137 -17.34 20.95 0.08
N GLU A 138 -17.57 19.82 -0.58
CA GLU A 138 -18.61 19.64 -1.62
C GLU A 138 -19.82 18.83 -1.11
N VAL A 139 -19.98 18.75 0.21
CA VAL A 139 -21.10 18.07 0.90
C VAL A 139 -22.20 19.06 1.24
#